data_AF-A0A1S1V3F5-F1
#
_entry.id   AF-A0A1S1V3F5-F1
#
_cell.length_a   1.000
_cell.length_b   1.000
_cell.length_c   1.000
_cell.angle_alpha   90.00
_cell.angle_beta   90.00
_cell.angle_gamma   90.00
#
_symmetry.space_group_name_H-M   'P 1'
#
loop_
_entity.id
_entity.type
_entity.pdbx_description
1 polymer ?
#
loop_
_entity_poly.entity_id
_entity_poly.type
_entity_poly.pdbx_seq_one_letter_code
_entity_poly.pdbx_strand_id
1 'polypeptide(L)'
;MSKKSFKDDNPALAFISVDSDSNAQEVQEVQHVQDAHDTQEVQEVHPTQGKKGKKLPRINMAFSPENLEYLQLMSRLEGISITQYVNNLVAKDCTKKSDIVDKAKEILKGV
;
A
#
# COMPACT_ATOMS: atom_id res chain seq x y z
N MET A 1 20.04 -6.36 53.25
CA MET A 1 20.21 -6.23 51.78
C MET A 1 18.83 -6.39 51.13
N SER A 2 18.13 -5.28 50.89
CA SER A 2 16.78 -5.31 50.29
C SER A 2 16.87 -5.56 48.79
N LYS A 3 16.23 -6.63 48.30
CA LYS A 3 16.14 -6.92 46.86
C LYS A 3 15.17 -5.93 46.24
N LYS A 4 15.67 -5.05 45.36
CA LYS A 4 14.82 -4.16 44.57
C LYS A 4 14.05 -5.00 43.53
N SER A 5 12.72 -5.02 43.65
CA SER A 5 11.79 -5.51 42.62
C SER A 5 11.77 -4.50 41.47
N PHE A 6 11.91 -4.97 40.23
CA PHE A 6 11.79 -4.16 39.01
C PHE A 6 10.45 -4.37 38.29
N LYS A 7 9.48 -4.98 38.97
CA LYS A 7 8.21 -5.38 38.34
C LYS A 7 7.16 -4.28 38.31
N ASP A 8 7.29 -3.25 39.14
CA ASP A 8 6.15 -2.39 39.46
C ASP A 8 6.15 -1.03 38.74
N ASP A 9 7.27 -0.61 38.12
CA ASP A 9 7.37 0.70 37.44
C ASP A 9 8.11 0.62 36.09
N ASN A 10 7.72 -0.31 35.20
CA ASN A 10 8.24 -0.33 33.83
C ASN A 10 7.16 0.11 32.83
N PRO A 11 7.25 1.33 32.24
CA PRO A 11 6.25 1.83 31.29
C PRO A 11 6.15 0.98 30.01
N ALA A 12 7.14 0.14 29.71
CA ALA A 12 7.10 -0.75 28.56
C ALA A 12 6.18 -1.97 28.76
N LEU A 13 5.86 -2.34 30.01
CA LEU A 13 4.98 -3.49 30.30
C LEU A 13 3.49 -3.12 30.27
N ALA A 14 3.15 -1.84 30.32
CA ALA A 14 1.76 -1.35 30.26
C ALA A 14 1.05 -1.75 28.96
N PHE A 15 1.80 -1.91 27.86
CA PHE A 15 1.24 -2.34 26.58
C PHE A 15 0.92 -3.84 26.54
N ILE A 16 1.67 -4.68 27.25
CA ILE A 16 1.48 -6.14 27.22
C ILE A 16 0.31 -6.55 28.12
N SER A 17 0.06 -5.81 29.21
CA SER A 17 -1.02 -6.11 30.16
C SER A 17 -2.43 -5.80 29.66
N VAL A 18 -2.56 -5.09 28.52
CA VAL A 18 -3.88 -4.75 27.94
C VAL A 18 -4.44 -5.87 27.07
N ASP A 19 -3.62 -6.81 26.59
CA ASP A 19 -4.04 -7.77 25.55
C ASP A 19 -4.44 -9.17 26.07
N SER A 20 -4.55 -9.39 27.40
CA SER A 20 -4.96 -10.71 27.91
C SER A 20 -6.48 -10.95 27.93
N ASP A 21 -7.31 -9.93 27.71
CA ASP A 21 -8.77 -10.10 27.66
C ASP A 21 -9.42 -9.06 26.73
N SER A 22 -9.36 -9.25 25.40
CA SER A 22 -10.42 -8.81 24.47
C SER A 22 -10.17 -9.31 23.05
N ASN A 23 -10.95 -10.32 22.70
CA ASN A 23 -11.30 -10.76 21.36
C ASN A 23 -11.93 -9.59 20.56
N ALA A 24 -11.55 -9.48 19.28
CA ALA A 24 -12.21 -8.73 18.21
C ALA A 24 -12.39 -7.20 18.41
N GLN A 25 -11.53 -6.41 17.78
CA GLN A 25 -11.89 -5.06 17.34
C GLN A 25 -11.32 -4.79 15.94
N GLU A 26 -12.24 -4.83 14.97
CA GLU A 26 -12.10 -4.21 13.65
C GLU A 26 -11.71 -2.74 13.83
N VAL A 27 -10.61 -2.31 13.22
CA VAL A 27 -10.29 -0.89 13.11
C VAL A 27 -10.77 -0.41 11.75
N GLN A 28 -12.02 0.05 11.74
CA GLN A 28 -12.47 1.09 10.82
C GLN A 28 -11.67 2.37 11.11
N GLU A 29 -11.06 2.95 10.08
CA GLU A 29 -10.94 4.41 10.05
C GLU A 29 -11.19 4.95 8.64
N VAL A 30 -12.06 5.95 8.61
CA VAL A 30 -12.80 6.49 7.48
C VAL A 30 -12.13 7.81 7.07
N GLN A 31 -11.97 7.98 5.75
CA GLN A 31 -12.05 9.28 5.05
C GLN A 31 -10.85 10.24 5.07
N HIS A 32 -10.19 10.34 3.91
CA HIS A 32 -9.97 11.66 3.30
C HIS A 32 -10.03 11.59 1.77
N VAL A 33 -10.78 12.53 1.20
CA VAL A 33 -11.07 12.73 -0.22
C VAL A 33 -10.18 13.89 -0.71
N GLN A 34 -9.88 13.92 -2.03
CA GLN A 34 -9.24 15.02 -2.80
C GLN A 34 -7.71 15.14 -2.57
N ASP A 35 -6.83 15.33 -3.56
CA ASP A 35 -6.93 16.05 -4.83
C ASP A 35 -6.02 15.47 -5.94
N ALA A 36 -6.35 15.88 -7.18
CA ALA A 36 -5.58 15.69 -8.40
C ALA A 36 -4.15 16.24 -8.31
N HIS A 37 -3.21 15.67 -9.07
CA HIS A 37 -2.34 16.45 -9.97
C HIS A 37 -1.53 15.53 -10.91
N ASP A 38 -1.70 15.87 -12.18
CA ASP A 38 -0.90 15.61 -13.36
C ASP A 38 0.62 15.78 -13.13
N THR A 39 1.46 14.88 -13.64
CA THR A 39 2.82 15.17 -14.18
C THR A 39 3.37 13.92 -14.88
N GLN A 40 3.71 14.09 -16.15
CA GLN A 40 4.35 13.14 -17.05
C GLN A 40 5.81 12.80 -16.64
N GLU A 41 6.27 11.63 -17.11
CA GLU A 41 7.67 11.16 -17.23
C GLU A 41 8.46 11.03 -15.90
N VAL A 42 9.06 9.89 -15.55
CA VAL A 42 9.89 8.93 -16.29
C VAL A 42 9.70 7.57 -15.60
N GLN A 43 9.74 6.45 -16.33
CA GLN A 43 9.83 5.10 -15.78
C GLN A 43 11.15 4.90 -15.03
N GLU A 44 11.24 5.43 -13.82
CA GLU A 44 12.23 4.99 -12.85
C GLU A 44 11.51 4.10 -11.84
N VAL A 45 12.02 2.87 -11.71
CA VAL A 45 11.58 1.91 -10.70
C VAL A 45 11.95 2.48 -9.33
N HIS A 46 11.07 3.32 -8.79
CA HIS A 46 11.32 3.97 -7.52
C HIS A 46 11.00 3.00 -6.37
N PRO A 47 11.93 2.80 -5.42
CA PRO A 47 11.65 2.05 -4.22
C PRO A 47 10.57 2.77 -3.41
N THR A 48 9.57 2.01 -2.96
CA THR A 48 8.39 2.56 -2.24
C THR A 48 8.68 3.01 -0.81
N GLN A 49 9.95 2.94 -0.37
CA GLN A 49 10.43 3.42 0.92
C GLN A 49 11.33 4.66 0.80
N GLY A 50 10.79 5.81 1.25
CA GLY A 50 11.48 6.67 2.22
C GLY A 50 12.73 7.47 1.82
N LYS A 51 13.17 7.52 0.56
CA LYS A 51 14.18 8.53 0.15
C LYS A 51 13.47 9.87 -0.14
N LYS A 52 13.95 10.97 0.45
CA LYS A 52 13.47 12.34 0.18
C LYS A 52 13.51 12.57 -1.34
N GLY A 53 12.34 12.65 -2.00
CA GLY A 53 12.31 12.77 -3.46
C GLY A 53 10.91 12.77 -4.04
N LYS A 54 10.26 11.62 -4.18
CA LYS A 54 8.93 11.51 -4.81
C LYS A 54 8.15 10.35 -4.18
N LYS A 55 7.13 10.67 -3.37
CA LYS A 55 6.19 9.65 -2.88
C LYS A 55 5.22 9.33 -4.01
N LEU A 56 5.04 8.06 -4.32
CA LEU A 56 3.99 7.62 -5.24
C LEU A 56 2.60 7.83 -4.60
N PRO A 57 1.57 8.15 -5.41
CA PRO A 57 0.18 8.13 -4.96
C PRO A 57 -0.19 6.76 -4.39
N ARG A 58 -1.00 6.74 -3.34
CA ARG A 58 -1.43 5.50 -2.67
C ARG A 58 -2.95 5.48 -2.62
N ILE A 59 -3.53 4.32 -2.92
CA ILE A 59 -4.95 4.04 -2.79
C ILE A 59 -5.13 2.73 -2.03
N ASN A 60 -6.18 2.64 -1.21
CA ASN A 60 -6.61 1.38 -0.62
C ASN A 60 -7.42 0.62 -1.67
N MET A 61 -7.09 -0.65 -1.86
CA MET A 61 -7.73 -1.50 -2.87
C MET A 61 -8.04 -2.86 -2.25
N ALA A 62 -9.25 -3.36 -2.51
CA ALA A 62 -9.65 -4.71 -2.13
C ALA A 62 -9.45 -5.67 -3.32
N PHE A 63 -8.88 -6.84 -3.03
CA PHE A 63 -8.74 -7.94 -3.99
C PHE A 63 -9.59 -9.13 -3.54
N SER A 64 -10.05 -9.95 -4.49
CA SER A 64 -10.56 -11.28 -4.13
C SER A 64 -9.42 -12.11 -3.50
N PRO A 65 -9.74 -13.11 -2.64
CA PRO A 65 -8.73 -13.95 -2.00
C PRO A 65 -7.80 -14.62 -3.03
N GLU A 66 -8.37 -15.15 -4.11
CA GLU A 66 -7.63 -15.80 -5.20
C GLU A 66 -6.66 -14.84 -5.90
N ASN A 67 -7.09 -13.61 -6.16
CA ASN A 67 -6.24 -12.62 -6.81
C ASN A 67 -5.10 -12.18 -5.88
N LEU A 68 -5.37 -12.03 -4.58
CA LEU A 68 -4.34 -11.67 -3.61
C LEU A 68 -3.28 -12.77 -3.50
N GLU A 69 -3.69 -14.04 -3.42
CA GLU A 69 -2.78 -15.19 -3.40
C GLU A 69 -1.92 -15.24 -4.66
N TYR A 70 -2.53 -15.06 -5.83
CA TYR A 70 -1.80 -14.99 -7.10
C TYR A 70 -0.75 -13.87 -7.11
N LEU A 71 -1.11 -12.65 -6.67
CA LEU A 71 -0.18 -11.52 -6.61
C LEU A 71 0.98 -11.78 -5.64
N GLN A 72 0.71 -12.41 -4.50
CA GLN A 72 1.74 -12.80 -3.52
C GLN A 72 2.70 -13.84 -4.10
N LEU A 73 2.18 -14.86 -4.77
CA LEU A 73 2.99 -15.92 -5.37
C LEU A 73 3.89 -15.35 -6.47
N MET A 74 3.32 -14.60 -7.41
CA MET A 74 4.05 -14.06 -8.55
C MET A 74 5.10 -13.04 -8.15
N SER A 75 4.78 -12.15 -7.21
CA SER A 75 5.74 -11.16 -6.71
C SER A 75 6.94 -11.82 -6.02
N ARG A 76 6.71 -12.89 -5.25
CA ARG A 76 7.78 -13.69 -4.65
C ARG A 76 8.64 -14.41 -5.69
N LEU A 77 8.01 -14.99 -6.72
CA LEU A 77 8.69 -15.69 -7.80
C LEU A 77 9.61 -14.74 -8.60
N GLU A 78 9.15 -13.52 -8.87
CA GLU A 78 9.93 -12.49 -9.56
C GLU A 78 10.90 -11.72 -8.66
N GLY A 79 10.84 -11.93 -7.34
CA GLY A 79 11.69 -11.24 -6.37
C GLY A 79 11.40 -9.74 -6.23
N ILE A 80 10.17 -9.30 -6.55
CA ILE A 80 9.74 -7.89 -6.47
C ILE A 80 8.60 -7.71 -5.47
N SER A 81 8.29 -6.45 -5.12
CA SER A 81 7.13 -6.18 -4.26
C SER A 81 5.81 -6.41 -5.01
N ILE A 82 4.74 -6.75 -4.28
CA ILE A 82 3.38 -6.84 -4.84
C ILE A 82 3.00 -5.56 -5.56
N THR A 83 3.28 -4.39 -4.97
CA THR A 83 3.03 -3.08 -5.59
C THR A 83 3.75 -2.93 -6.93
N GLN A 84 5.02 -3.33 -7.01
CA GLN A 84 5.79 -3.27 -8.25
C GLN A 84 5.23 -4.24 -9.29
N TYR A 85 4.83 -5.46 -8.89
CA TYR A 85 4.20 -6.42 -9.78
C TYR A 85 2.89 -5.87 -10.36
N VAL A 86 2.03 -5.27 -9.54
CA VAL A 86 0.79 -4.62 -9.98
C VAL A 86 1.08 -3.48 -10.96
N ASN A 87 2.07 -2.63 -10.68
CA ASN A 87 2.46 -1.55 -11.60
C ASN A 87 2.94 -2.09 -12.94
N ASN A 88 3.70 -3.20 -12.94
CA ASN A 88 4.13 -3.85 -14.18
C ASN A 88 2.95 -4.40 -14.98
N LEU A 89 1.93 -4.99 -14.31
CA LEU A 89 0.71 -5.43 -14.97
C LEU A 89 -0.05 -4.28 -15.62
N VAL A 90 -0.20 -3.15 -14.91
CA VAL A 90 -0.85 -1.95 -15.44
C VAL A 90 -0.09 -1.39 -16.64
N ALA A 91 1.25 -1.32 -16.58
CA ALA A 91 2.07 -0.87 -17.70
C ALA A 91 1.88 -1.76 -18.94
N LYS A 92 1.91 -3.09 -18.76
CA LYS A 92 1.66 -4.06 -19.83
C LYS A 92 0.24 -3.92 -20.42
N ASP A 93 -0.77 -3.69 -19.59
CA ASP A 93 -2.15 -3.49 -20.06
C ASP A 93 -2.30 -2.17 -20.84
N CYS A 94 -1.67 -1.10 -20.36
CA CYS A 94 -1.64 0.20 -21.03
C CYS A 94 -1.03 0.10 -22.43
N THR A 95 0.12 -0.57 -22.57
CA THR A 95 0.74 -0.80 -23.89
C THR A 95 -0.17 -1.56 -24.84
N LYS A 96 -0.96 -2.52 -24.35
CA LYS A 96 -1.90 -3.29 -25.18
C LYS A 96 -3.13 -2.50 -25.61
N LYS A 97 -3.50 -1.47 -24.84
CA LYS A 97 -4.75 -0.70 -25.02
C LYS A 97 -4.48 0.77 -25.34
N SER A 98 -3.30 1.11 -25.84
CA SER A 98 -2.90 2.51 -26.14
C SER A 98 -3.98 3.27 -26.92
N ASP A 99 -4.48 2.66 -27.99
CA ASP A 99 -5.44 3.29 -28.90
C ASP A 99 -6.78 3.58 -28.22
N ILE A 100 -7.19 2.76 -27.25
CA ILE A 100 -8.42 2.93 -26.48
C ILE A 100 -8.21 4.02 -25.44
N VAL A 101 -7.06 4.01 -24.78
CA VAL A 101 -6.70 4.99 -23.75
C VAL A 101 -6.64 6.41 -24.33
N ASP A 102 -6.10 6.58 -25.54
CA ASP A 102 -6.00 7.89 -26.17
C ASP A 102 -7.37 8.44 -26.58
N LYS A 103 -8.22 7.61 -27.19
CA LYS A 103 -9.63 7.98 -27.47
C LYS A 103 -10.40 8.33 -26.20
N ALA A 104 -10.21 7.56 -25.13
CA ALA A 104 -10.87 7.82 -23.85
C ALA A 104 -10.41 9.16 -23.25
N LYS A 105 -9.12 9.49 -23.33
CA LYS A 105 -8.59 10.78 -22.85
C LYS A 105 -9.18 11.95 -23.64
N GLU A 106 -9.35 11.82 -24.95
CA GLU A 106 -9.96 12.89 -25.77
C GLU A 106 -11.42 13.15 -25.35
N ILE A 107 -12.20 12.09 -25.13
CA ILE A 107 -13.60 12.22 -24.69
C ILE A 107 -13.67 12.84 -23.28
N LEU A 108 -12.82 12.38 -22.37
CA LEU A 108 -12.86 12.82 -20.96
C LEU A 108 -12.26 14.21 -20.73
N LYS A 109 -11.38 14.71 -21.60
CA LYS A 109 -10.86 16.09 -21.55
C LYS A 109 -11.85 17.12 -22.12
N GLY A 110 -12.84 16.66 -22.90
CA GLY A 110 -13.88 17.51 -23.50
C GLY A 110 -15.12 17.73 -22.62
N VAL A 111 -15.10 17.24 -21.38
CA VAL A 111 -16.13 17.42 -20.34
C VAL A 111 -15.55 18.25 -19.21
#